data_AF-A0AAI9U2Y4-F1
#
_entry.id   AF-A0AAI9U2Y4-F1
#
_cell.length_a   1.000
_cell.length_b   1.000
_cell.length_c   1.000
_cell.angle_alpha   90.00
_cell.angle_beta   90.00
_cell.angle_gamma   90.00
#
_symmetry.space_group_name_H-M   'P 1'
#
loop_
_entity.id
_entity.type
_entity.pdbx_description
1 polymer ?
#
loop_
_entity_poly.entity_id
_entity_poly.type
_entity_poly.pdbx_seq_one_letter_code
_entity_poly.pdbx_strand_id
1 'polypeptide(L)'
;MGQALSDENSRQATHEELTRELATRFAEKCFTSLELYSFKDVFKSLADNQGDIRYLKEDTLARFLEIPDILHVSPVIFQMVSYIGAFPFLQDAPAVLGIDQMIMVIVIMTQRHKRVLAKGATDRAKLLFKSLAVHDRRASEAAAAAEDSKEAPPNEPKAASHALGFAVDEPVDEPEEDDDDLEIAAFELLDIHDAIWQGDAPKMQGAMIPADNFRKLLMLLILIAPLSPQESLSMYSTRVTGDELESLRATAENILAAFLNVEKAPGIKFGHFNRVLPVCFPNLFNGFSPLFEHFLFSKNLDFTKHKGEDPVAAEKQPEEVVQPLLQDTAEILNLNVLSQLSFFLPGSDLFRRLRLLYSGNEDGFSTGSFESKVFNWRAPTILLVRGTRLNDAPHGSQESNFAASIPPRRFPNSGKGERLTFGVYVSQPWKHTAKECFGERDTVLFQLEPVHDVFPASKYNSDYIAFTKAPTNRPMLGVGCPHPRQTQAHRRQTMLSLGAVSLLLDDSFEFGVFTHDWTTGGGAFQTSTTRKFDFQDRFEIESLEVWGCGGDEEAKAQAEHWAWEHREAEARRKINLGSGDIEADRALLEMAGLVGNNQSGGSMI
;
A
#
# COMPACT_ATOMS: atom_id res chain seq x y z
N MET A 1 -38.90 38.76 54.29
CA MET A 1 -39.43 38.34 52.97
C MET A 1 -38.68 39.13 51.91
N GLY A 2 -38.01 38.44 50.98
CA GLY A 2 -37.20 39.05 49.95
C GLY A 2 -36.03 38.13 49.56
N GLN A 3 -36.33 37.04 48.87
CA GLN A 3 -35.33 36.34 48.06
C GLN A 3 -35.70 36.59 46.61
N ALA A 4 -34.84 37.35 45.93
CA ALA A 4 -34.84 37.46 44.49
C ALA A 4 -34.32 36.14 43.92
N LEU A 5 -35.14 35.49 43.09
CA LEU A 5 -34.70 34.41 42.22
C LEU A 5 -33.93 35.06 41.08
N SER A 6 -32.62 34.85 41.06
CA SER A 6 -31.77 35.14 39.92
C SER A 6 -32.09 34.13 38.82
N ASP A 7 -32.64 34.62 37.71
CA ASP A 7 -32.69 33.91 36.44
C ASP A 7 -31.25 33.66 35.94
N GLU A 8 -30.67 32.52 36.29
CA GLU A 8 -29.58 31.93 35.51
C GLU A 8 -30.17 31.21 34.30
N ASN A 9 -30.62 31.97 33.30
CA ASN A 9 -30.71 31.44 31.94
C ASN A 9 -29.28 31.37 31.41
N SER A 10 -28.63 30.21 31.55
CA SER A 10 -27.43 29.90 30.78
C SER A 10 -27.82 29.98 29.31
N ARG A 11 -27.33 31.01 28.60
CA ARG A 11 -27.48 31.09 27.14
C ARG A 11 -26.78 29.87 26.55
N GLN A 12 -27.55 28.91 26.04
CA GLN A 12 -27.00 27.80 25.27
C GLN A 12 -26.27 28.37 24.06
N ALA A 13 -24.98 28.08 23.93
CA ALA A 13 -24.17 28.52 22.81
C ALA A 13 -24.71 27.92 21.50
N THR A 14 -24.74 28.73 20.45
CA THR A 14 -25.18 28.28 19.11
C THR A 14 -24.14 27.36 18.47
N HIS A 15 -24.55 26.51 17.51
CA HIS A 15 -23.60 25.66 16.75
C HIS A 15 -22.49 26.47 16.08
N GLU A 16 -22.81 27.65 15.56
CA GLU A 16 -21.83 28.57 14.97
C GLU A 16 -20.80 29.07 16.00
N GLU A 17 -21.25 29.45 17.20
CA GLU A 17 -20.36 29.88 18.28
C GLU A 17 -19.44 28.74 18.74
N LEU A 18 -19.95 27.53 18.86
CA LEU A 18 -19.20 26.33 19.25
C LEU A 18 -18.19 25.92 18.16
N THR A 19 -18.57 26.00 16.89
CA THR A 19 -17.68 25.74 15.76
C THR A 19 -16.51 26.73 15.75
N ARG A 20 -16.79 28.01 15.97
CA ARG A 20 -15.76 29.05 16.05
C ARG A 20 -14.83 28.87 17.25
N GLU A 21 -15.37 28.47 18.40
CA GLU A 21 -14.56 28.13 19.59
C GLU A 21 -13.62 26.96 19.30
N LEU A 22 -14.12 25.89 18.67
CA LEU A 22 -13.30 24.74 18.29
C LEU A 22 -12.21 25.11 17.29
N ALA A 23 -12.57 25.88 16.25
CA ALA A 23 -11.61 26.40 15.28
C ALA A 23 -10.53 27.26 15.93
N THR A 24 -10.88 28.05 16.95
CA THR A 24 -9.91 28.85 17.73
C THR A 24 -8.94 27.95 18.49
N ARG A 25 -9.42 26.91 19.18
CA ARG A 25 -8.56 25.95 19.88
C ARG A 25 -7.63 25.20 18.93
N PHE A 26 -8.13 24.82 17.76
CA PHE A 26 -7.33 24.21 16.70
C PHE A 26 -6.29 25.18 16.15
N ALA A 27 -6.66 26.42 15.86
CA ALA A 27 -5.76 27.49 15.44
C ALA A 27 -4.57 27.66 16.41
N GLU A 28 -4.83 27.68 17.71
CA GLU A 28 -3.81 27.90 18.74
C GLU A 28 -2.90 26.69 18.99
N LYS A 29 -3.41 25.47 18.86
CA LYS A 29 -2.67 24.25 19.23
C LYS A 29 -2.06 23.51 18.04
N CYS A 30 -2.64 23.65 16.85
CA CYS A 30 -2.23 22.90 15.65
C CYS A 30 -1.34 23.69 14.69
N PHE A 31 -1.31 25.02 14.80
CA PHE A 31 -0.55 25.90 13.89
C PHE A 31 0.48 26.73 14.66
N THR A 32 1.57 27.03 13.98
CA THR A 32 2.47 28.13 14.38
C THR A 32 1.86 29.47 13.97
N SER A 33 2.30 30.56 14.60
CA SER A 33 1.85 31.91 14.25
C SER A 33 2.11 32.26 12.78
N LEU A 34 3.20 31.75 12.20
CA LEU A 34 3.55 31.98 10.80
C LEU A 34 2.64 31.21 9.85
N GLU A 35 2.37 29.93 10.14
CA GLU A 35 1.44 29.11 9.34
C GLU A 35 0.03 29.71 9.36
N LEU A 36 -0.44 30.16 10.53
CA LEU A 36 -1.76 30.75 10.67
C LEU A 36 -1.89 32.10 9.94
N TYR A 37 -0.83 32.92 9.95
CA TYR A 37 -0.77 34.13 9.14
C TYR A 37 -0.79 33.80 7.63
N SER A 38 0.04 32.83 7.21
CA SER A 38 0.11 32.38 5.82
C SER A 38 -1.24 31.85 5.34
N PHE A 39 -1.89 31.01 6.14
CA PHE A 39 -3.22 30.50 5.86
C PHE A 39 -4.26 31.61 5.71
N LYS A 40 -4.28 32.60 6.61
CA LYS A 40 -5.18 33.75 6.50
C LYS A 40 -4.98 34.55 5.21
N ASP A 41 -3.72 34.72 4.79
CA ASP A 41 -3.38 35.40 3.55
C ASP A 41 -3.83 34.59 2.32
N VAL A 42 -3.52 33.29 2.28
CA VAL A 42 -3.95 32.37 1.22
C VAL A 42 -5.48 32.35 1.13
N PHE A 43 -6.18 32.11 2.24
CA PHE A 43 -7.65 32.10 2.27
C PHE A 43 -8.23 33.41 1.76
N LYS A 44 -7.69 34.56 2.18
CA LYS A 44 -8.16 35.88 1.72
C LYS A 44 -7.93 36.09 0.22
N SER A 45 -6.87 35.52 -0.34
CA SER A 45 -6.58 35.61 -1.78
C SER A 45 -7.49 34.73 -2.64
N LEU A 46 -8.01 33.63 -2.07
CA LEU A 46 -8.84 32.65 -2.77
C LEU A 46 -10.34 32.89 -2.55
N ALA A 47 -10.74 33.42 -1.40
CA ALA A 47 -12.14 33.49 -1.01
C ALA A 47 -12.94 34.49 -1.86
N ASP A 48 -14.12 34.03 -2.29
CA ASP A 48 -15.16 34.88 -2.84
C ASP A 48 -15.93 35.55 -1.70
N ASN A 49 -16.54 36.70 -2.00
CA ASN A 49 -17.38 37.43 -1.05
C ASN A 49 -18.83 37.45 -1.52
N GLN A 50 -19.75 37.11 -0.61
CA GLN A 50 -21.19 37.34 -0.79
C GLN A 50 -21.73 38.01 0.46
N GLY A 51 -21.94 39.34 0.37
CA GLY A 51 -22.20 40.16 1.55
C GLY A 51 -20.99 40.17 2.48
N ASP A 52 -21.22 39.86 3.76
CA ASP A 52 -20.18 39.79 4.80
C ASP A 52 -19.51 38.40 4.90
N ILE A 53 -19.98 37.41 4.14
CA ILE A 53 -19.47 36.04 4.21
C ILE A 53 -18.39 35.83 3.15
N ARG A 54 -17.23 35.33 3.60
CA ARG A 54 -16.13 34.88 2.73
C ARG A 54 -16.13 33.36 2.66
N TYR A 55 -16.06 32.80 1.45
CA TYR A 55 -16.10 31.35 1.28
C TYR A 55 -15.29 30.87 0.07
N LEU A 56 -14.90 29.60 0.09
CA LEU A 56 -14.26 28.92 -1.03
C LEU A 56 -15.27 28.13 -1.87
N LYS A 57 -15.12 28.20 -3.19
CA LYS A 57 -15.87 27.40 -4.17
C LYS A 57 -15.05 26.20 -4.64
N GLU A 58 -15.75 25.20 -5.18
CA GLU A 58 -15.15 23.99 -5.77
C GLU A 58 -14.04 24.33 -6.78
N ASP A 59 -14.36 25.11 -7.82
CA ASP A 59 -13.40 25.44 -8.87
C ASP A 59 -12.16 26.17 -8.33
N THR A 60 -12.33 27.00 -7.29
CA THR A 60 -11.21 27.71 -6.67
C THR A 60 -10.33 26.77 -5.88
N LEU A 61 -10.93 25.85 -5.11
CA LEU A 61 -10.20 24.84 -4.35
C LEU A 61 -9.45 23.88 -5.28
N ALA A 62 -10.10 23.38 -6.32
CA ALA A 62 -9.50 22.45 -7.28
C ALA A 62 -8.31 23.08 -8.03
N ARG A 63 -8.45 24.34 -8.46
CA ARG A 63 -7.35 25.09 -9.10
C ARG A 63 -6.21 25.38 -8.14
N PHE A 64 -6.51 25.74 -6.89
CA PHE A 64 -5.47 26.01 -5.89
C PHE A 64 -4.66 24.75 -5.53
N LEU A 65 -5.33 23.61 -5.39
CA LEU A 65 -4.72 22.31 -5.15
C LEU A 65 -4.15 21.65 -6.43
N GLU A 66 -4.27 22.33 -7.57
CA GLU A 66 -3.78 21.88 -8.89
C GLU A 66 -4.27 20.47 -9.27
N ILE A 67 -5.52 20.16 -8.92
CA ILE A 67 -6.15 18.86 -9.19
C ILE A 67 -6.37 18.73 -10.70
N PRO A 68 -5.88 17.65 -11.37
CA PRO A 68 -6.10 17.49 -12.79
C PRO A 68 -7.56 17.20 -13.14
N ASP A 69 -8.17 18.05 -13.97
CA ASP A 69 -9.59 17.95 -14.37
C ASP A 69 -9.95 16.60 -15.01
N ILE A 70 -8.99 15.96 -15.70
CA ILE A 70 -9.14 14.65 -16.35
C ILE A 70 -9.51 13.53 -15.36
N LEU A 71 -9.20 13.71 -14.08
CA LEU A 71 -9.57 12.74 -13.02
C LEU A 71 -11.03 12.87 -12.61
N HIS A 72 -11.69 13.99 -12.92
CA HIS A 72 -13.08 14.29 -12.52
C HIS A 72 -13.33 14.11 -11.01
N VAL A 73 -12.32 14.36 -10.19
CA VAL A 73 -12.33 14.11 -8.73
C VAL A 73 -12.68 15.37 -7.92
N SER A 74 -12.64 16.56 -8.52
CA SER A 74 -12.92 17.84 -7.86
C SER A 74 -14.25 17.86 -7.09
N PRO A 75 -15.39 17.35 -7.63
CA PRO A 75 -16.64 17.32 -6.87
C PRO A 75 -16.58 16.40 -5.66
N VAL A 76 -15.83 15.29 -5.75
CA VAL A 76 -15.64 14.33 -4.67
C VAL A 76 -14.82 14.95 -3.54
N ILE A 77 -13.74 15.66 -3.87
CA ILE A 77 -12.93 16.39 -2.89
C ILE A 77 -13.73 17.51 -2.25
N PHE A 78 -14.48 18.28 -3.03
CA PHE A 78 -15.30 19.37 -2.52
C PHE A 78 -16.39 18.87 -1.56
N GLN A 79 -17.11 17.80 -1.94
CA GLN A 79 -18.05 17.12 -1.04
C GLN A 79 -17.37 16.69 0.27
N MET A 80 -16.20 16.05 0.15
CA MET A 80 -15.44 15.56 1.31
C MET A 80 -15.05 16.71 2.25
N VAL A 81 -14.48 17.81 1.74
CA VAL A 81 -14.07 18.94 2.58
C VAL A 81 -15.25 19.74 3.12
N SER A 82 -16.35 19.88 2.37
CA SER A 82 -17.57 20.53 2.86
C SER A 82 -18.24 19.73 3.97
N TYR A 83 -18.19 18.40 3.91
CA TYR A 83 -18.66 17.54 4.99
C TYR A 83 -17.78 17.67 6.23
N ILE A 84 -16.45 17.59 6.06
CA ILE A 84 -15.50 17.73 7.17
C ILE A 84 -15.53 19.13 7.77
N GLY A 85 -15.82 20.16 6.98
CA GLY A 85 -16.02 21.53 7.45
C GLY A 85 -17.18 21.68 8.44
N ALA A 86 -18.15 20.76 8.43
CA ALA A 86 -19.25 20.73 9.41
C ALA A 86 -18.84 20.12 10.76
N PHE A 87 -17.65 19.54 10.89
CA PHE A 87 -17.19 18.93 12.13
C PHE A 87 -17.15 19.95 13.29
N PRO A 88 -17.69 19.62 14.48
CA PRO A 88 -18.15 18.29 14.92
C PRO A 88 -19.64 18.03 14.66
N PHE A 89 -20.40 19.01 14.16
CA PHE A 89 -21.83 18.92 13.91
C PHE A 89 -22.14 18.40 12.49
N LEU A 90 -21.80 17.14 12.22
CA LEU A 90 -21.83 16.58 10.86
C LEU A 90 -23.23 16.56 10.20
N GLN A 91 -24.29 16.63 10.98
CA GLN A 91 -25.67 16.78 10.50
C GLN A 91 -25.90 18.09 9.72
N ASP A 92 -25.07 19.12 9.97
CA ASP A 92 -25.14 20.41 9.29
C ASP A 92 -24.39 20.39 7.93
N ALA A 93 -23.82 19.24 7.53
CA ALA A 93 -23.16 19.08 6.24
C ALA A 93 -24.15 19.13 5.06
N PRO A 94 -23.75 19.68 3.89
CA PRO A 94 -22.44 20.27 3.60
C PRO A 94 -22.30 21.71 4.14
N ALA A 95 -21.16 22.01 4.77
CA ALA A 95 -20.86 23.35 5.27
C ALA A 95 -20.33 24.29 4.18
N VAL A 96 -20.66 25.58 4.32
CA VAL A 96 -20.01 26.66 3.56
C VAL A 96 -18.57 26.81 4.05
N LEU A 97 -17.60 26.71 3.13
CA LEU A 97 -16.17 26.72 3.46
C LEU A 97 -15.64 28.12 3.79
N GLY A 98 -16.00 28.62 4.97
CA GLY A 98 -15.44 29.81 5.59
C GLY A 98 -14.07 29.54 6.21
N ILE A 99 -13.50 30.57 6.87
CA ILE A 99 -12.18 30.46 7.48
C ILE A 99 -12.15 29.43 8.61
N ASP A 100 -13.18 29.39 9.45
CA ASP A 100 -13.27 28.48 10.60
C ASP A 100 -13.43 27.03 10.11
N GLN A 101 -14.28 26.79 9.12
CA GLN A 101 -14.46 25.47 8.49
C GLN A 101 -13.17 24.99 7.83
N MET A 102 -12.43 25.88 7.16
CA MET A 102 -11.15 25.52 6.55
C MET A 102 -10.06 25.22 7.59
N ILE A 103 -10.09 25.81 8.78
CA ILE A 103 -9.23 25.39 9.89
C ILE A 103 -9.52 23.93 10.24
N MET A 104 -10.80 23.55 10.36
CA MET A 104 -11.20 22.16 10.64
C MET A 104 -10.68 21.20 9.57
N VAL A 105 -10.93 21.53 8.30
CA VAL A 105 -10.49 20.74 7.14
C VAL A 105 -8.99 20.53 7.17
N ILE A 106 -8.19 21.60 7.28
CA ILE A 106 -6.72 21.49 7.26
C ILE A 106 -6.23 20.64 8.43
N VAL A 107 -6.71 20.89 9.66
CA VAL A 107 -6.27 20.16 10.85
C VAL A 107 -6.61 18.65 10.77
N ILE A 108 -7.74 18.29 10.16
CA ILE A 108 -8.15 16.90 9.99
C ILE A 108 -7.35 16.23 8.85
N MET A 109 -7.23 16.88 7.69
CA MET A 109 -6.51 16.37 6.52
C MET A 109 -5.02 16.17 6.79
N THR A 110 -4.38 17.10 7.51
CA THR A 110 -2.97 17.01 7.90
C THR A 110 -2.73 16.22 9.19
N GLN A 111 -3.77 15.56 9.72
CA GLN A 111 -3.72 14.77 10.96
C GLN A 111 -3.26 15.53 12.22
N ARG A 112 -3.27 16.87 12.21
CA ARG A 112 -2.84 17.70 13.34
C ARG A 112 -3.85 17.67 14.49
N HIS A 113 -5.10 17.26 14.23
CA HIS A 113 -6.15 17.05 15.25
C HIS A 113 -5.67 16.17 16.41
N LYS A 114 -4.77 15.21 16.16
CA LYS A 114 -4.19 14.31 17.18
C LYS A 114 -3.51 15.05 18.35
N ARG A 115 -3.08 16.30 18.14
CA ARG A 115 -2.48 17.16 19.20
C ARG A 115 -3.49 17.63 20.22
N VAL A 116 -4.77 17.69 19.85
CA VAL A 116 -5.86 18.26 20.65
C VAL A 116 -6.84 17.16 21.06
N LEU A 117 -7.20 16.28 20.13
CA LEU A 117 -8.16 15.18 20.31
C LEU A 117 -7.41 13.86 20.58
N ALA A 118 -6.64 13.80 21.67
CA ALA A 118 -5.75 12.67 21.96
C ALA A 118 -6.48 11.33 22.23
N LYS A 119 -7.77 11.38 22.63
CA LYS A 119 -8.58 10.19 22.94
C LYS A 119 -9.39 9.63 21.76
N GLY A 120 -9.65 10.43 20.71
CA GLY A 120 -10.39 10.03 19.50
C GLY A 120 -9.53 9.95 18.22
N ALA A 121 -8.20 10.00 18.36
CA ALA A 121 -7.22 10.06 17.28
C ALA A 121 -7.23 8.85 16.32
N THR A 122 -7.93 7.78 16.68
CA THR A 122 -7.99 6.51 15.96
C THR A 122 -8.95 6.53 14.78
N ASP A 123 -9.96 7.42 14.75
CA ASP A 123 -11.07 7.27 13.81
C ASP A 123 -11.26 8.38 12.77
N ARG A 124 -10.14 8.91 12.25
CA ARG A 124 -10.17 9.71 11.01
C ARG A 124 -10.80 8.92 9.85
N ALA A 125 -10.67 7.59 9.86
CA ALA A 125 -11.19 6.72 8.81
C ALA A 125 -12.73 6.75 8.73
N LYS A 126 -13.45 6.69 9.86
CA LYS A 126 -14.92 6.82 9.89
C LYS A 126 -15.39 8.17 9.40
N LEU A 127 -14.73 9.26 9.81
CA LEU A 127 -15.05 10.60 9.28
C LEU A 127 -14.84 10.69 7.77
N LEU A 128 -13.73 10.15 7.25
CA LEU A 128 -13.48 10.09 5.81
C LEU A 128 -14.53 9.24 5.09
N PHE A 129 -14.92 8.10 5.66
CA PHE A 129 -16.00 7.29 5.12
C PHE A 129 -17.31 8.08 5.04
N LYS A 130 -17.75 8.68 6.16
CA LYS A 130 -18.98 9.49 6.23
C LYS A 130 -18.96 10.60 5.17
N SER A 131 -17.82 11.28 5.00
CA SER A 131 -17.68 12.38 4.03
C SER A 131 -17.76 11.95 2.55
N LEU A 132 -17.54 10.68 2.26
CA LEU A 132 -17.59 10.09 0.91
C LEU A 132 -18.87 9.29 0.65
N ALA A 133 -19.59 8.92 1.72
CA ALA A 133 -20.76 8.08 1.64
C ALA A 133 -21.99 8.85 1.11
N VAL A 134 -22.86 8.10 0.44
CA VAL A 134 -24.21 8.54 0.09
C VAL A 134 -25.19 7.63 0.81
N HIS A 135 -26.27 8.21 1.34
CA HIS A 135 -27.35 7.46 1.96
C HIS A 135 -28.36 7.06 0.90
N ASP A 136 -28.53 5.75 0.67
CA ASP A 136 -29.61 5.27 -0.19
C ASP A 136 -30.93 5.31 0.56
N ARG A 137 -31.66 6.41 0.43
CA ARG A 137 -33.01 6.59 1.01
C ARG A 137 -33.93 5.41 0.70
N ARG A 138 -33.81 4.77 -0.47
CA ARG A 138 -34.68 3.64 -0.87
C ARG A 138 -34.34 2.34 -0.16
N ALA A 139 -33.06 2.13 0.20
CA ALA A 139 -32.63 0.96 0.97
C ALA A 139 -32.96 1.11 2.46
N SER A 140 -32.80 2.31 3.03
CA SER A 140 -33.20 2.61 4.41
C SER A 140 -34.73 2.56 4.61
N GLU A 141 -35.52 3.01 3.63
CA GLU A 141 -36.99 2.89 3.66
C GLU A 141 -37.45 1.41 3.63
N ALA A 142 -36.74 0.54 2.89
CA ALA A 142 -37.04 -0.89 2.84
C ALA A 142 -36.62 -1.65 4.12
N ALA A 143 -35.53 -1.23 4.75
CA ALA A 143 -35.08 -1.79 6.04
C ALA A 143 -36.00 -1.36 7.19
N ALA A 144 -36.39 -0.08 7.24
CA ALA A 144 -37.34 0.42 8.23
C ALA A 144 -38.72 -0.25 8.10
N ALA A 145 -39.19 -0.52 6.88
CA ALA A 145 -40.43 -1.25 6.65
C ALA A 145 -40.37 -2.74 7.08
N ALA A 146 -39.17 -3.34 7.14
CA ALA A 146 -38.97 -4.70 7.61
C ALA A 146 -38.93 -4.79 9.15
N GLU A 147 -38.44 -3.75 9.83
CA GLU A 147 -38.42 -3.66 11.29
C GLU A 147 -39.83 -3.42 11.88
N ASP A 148 -40.64 -2.56 11.25
CA ASP A 148 -42.03 -2.30 11.66
C ASP A 148 -42.95 -3.54 11.53
N SER A 149 -42.54 -4.55 10.75
CA SER A 149 -43.31 -5.77 10.54
C SER A 149 -43.07 -6.86 11.60
N LYS A 150 -42.15 -6.65 12.56
CA LYS A 150 -41.83 -7.62 13.63
C LYS A 150 -42.56 -7.40 14.95
N GLU A 151 -43.40 -6.37 15.09
CA GLU A 151 -44.19 -6.13 16.31
C GLU A 151 -45.68 -6.47 16.14
N ALA A 152 -46.02 -7.77 16.07
CA ALA A 152 -47.33 -8.27 16.53
C ALA A 152 -47.31 -9.80 16.66
N PRO A 153 -47.48 -10.40 17.86
CA PRO A 153 -47.68 -11.83 18.00
C PRO A 153 -49.18 -12.18 18.03
N PRO A 154 -49.64 -13.19 17.29
CA PRO A 154 -50.85 -13.93 17.65
C PRO A 154 -50.52 -15.30 18.30
N ASN A 155 -51.32 -15.64 19.30
CA ASN A 155 -51.26 -16.83 20.16
C ASN A 155 -51.43 -18.20 19.44
N GLU A 156 -50.53 -19.14 19.80
CA GLU A 156 -50.67 -20.61 20.01
C GLU A 156 -51.27 -21.58 18.94
N PRO A 157 -51.04 -22.93 18.99
CA PRO A 157 -50.05 -23.73 19.73
C PRO A 157 -49.24 -24.75 18.88
N LYS A 158 -48.29 -25.41 19.55
CA LYS A 158 -47.29 -26.39 19.10
C LYS A 158 -47.84 -27.64 18.38
N ALA A 159 -47.11 -28.09 17.34
CA ALA A 159 -46.91 -29.52 17.05
C ALA A 159 -45.49 -29.76 16.52
N ALA A 160 -44.89 -30.86 16.97
CA ALA A 160 -43.46 -31.14 16.93
C ALA A 160 -42.96 -31.84 15.65
N SER A 161 -41.62 -31.84 15.54
CA SER A 161 -40.75 -32.80 14.84
C SER A 161 -40.41 -32.53 13.37
N HIS A 162 -39.20 -32.01 13.11
CA HIS A 162 -38.15 -32.75 12.40
C HIS A 162 -36.77 -32.11 12.61
N ALA A 163 -35.73 -32.95 12.45
CA ALA A 163 -34.36 -32.81 12.94
C ALA A 163 -33.54 -31.58 12.51
N LEU A 164 -32.67 -31.14 13.44
CA LEU A 164 -31.62 -30.11 13.28
C LEU A 164 -30.53 -30.58 12.31
N GLY A 165 -30.49 -29.98 11.12
CA GLY A 165 -29.28 -29.82 10.33
C GLY A 165 -28.72 -28.44 10.60
N PHE A 166 -27.45 -28.35 11.02
CA PHE A 166 -26.75 -27.07 11.21
C PHE A 166 -26.54 -26.39 9.85
N ALA A 167 -27.45 -25.47 9.51
CA ALA A 167 -27.21 -24.43 8.52
C ALA A 167 -26.44 -23.31 9.22
N VAL A 168 -25.12 -23.31 9.09
CA VAL A 168 -24.28 -22.17 9.47
C VAL A 168 -24.02 -21.39 8.18
N ASP A 169 -25.04 -20.66 7.75
CA ASP A 169 -24.94 -19.59 6.76
C ASP A 169 -26.07 -18.60 7.08
N GLU A 170 -25.97 -17.98 8.24
CA GLU A 170 -26.69 -16.76 8.54
C GLU A 170 -25.61 -15.69 8.74
N PRO A 171 -25.59 -14.60 7.94
CA PRO A 171 -24.68 -13.51 8.20
C PRO A 171 -25.03 -12.97 9.58
N VAL A 172 -24.13 -13.18 10.53
CA VAL A 172 -24.17 -12.46 11.80
C VAL A 172 -24.11 -10.98 11.44
N ASP A 173 -25.20 -10.25 11.73
CA ASP A 173 -25.16 -8.79 11.79
C ASP A 173 -24.04 -8.44 12.78
N GLU A 174 -22.92 -7.98 12.23
CA GLU A 174 -21.78 -7.54 13.03
C GLU A 174 -22.29 -6.38 13.91
N PRO A 175 -22.10 -6.44 15.23
CA PRO A 175 -22.56 -5.38 16.12
C PRO A 175 -21.95 -4.04 15.68
N GLU A 176 -22.81 -3.06 15.44
CA GLU A 176 -22.42 -1.70 15.08
C GLU A 176 -21.60 -1.10 16.23
N GLU A 177 -20.29 -0.87 16.00
CA GLU A 177 -19.46 -0.04 16.87
C GLU A 177 -19.87 1.42 16.64
N ASP A 178 -20.93 1.83 17.34
CA ASP A 178 -21.61 3.13 17.22
C ASP A 178 -20.92 4.28 17.95
N ASP A 179 -19.75 4.07 18.56
CA ASP A 179 -19.05 5.15 19.25
C ASP A 179 -18.33 6.04 18.21
N ASP A 180 -18.86 7.24 17.96
CA ASP A 180 -18.22 8.28 17.12
C ASP A 180 -17.09 8.97 17.90
N ASP A 181 -16.03 8.21 18.23
CA ASP A 181 -14.94 8.61 19.13
C ASP A 181 -14.32 9.98 18.82
N LEU A 182 -14.20 10.35 17.54
CA LEU A 182 -13.61 11.63 17.13
C LEU A 182 -14.56 12.82 17.39
N GLU A 183 -15.86 12.64 17.13
CA GLU A 183 -16.90 13.65 17.39
C GLU A 183 -17.11 13.80 18.90
N ILE A 184 -17.18 12.67 19.62
CA ILE A 184 -17.25 12.63 21.08
C ILE A 184 -16.07 13.38 21.69
N ALA A 185 -14.83 13.11 21.24
CA ALA A 185 -13.65 13.82 21.73
C ALA A 185 -13.71 15.34 21.49
N ALA A 186 -14.33 15.79 20.40
CA ALA A 186 -14.53 17.21 20.12
C ALA A 186 -15.62 17.83 21.01
N PHE A 187 -16.71 17.11 21.28
CA PHE A 187 -17.75 17.54 22.22
C PHE A 187 -17.21 17.61 23.66
N GLU A 188 -16.44 16.61 24.10
CA GLU A 188 -15.72 16.64 25.38
C GLU A 188 -14.83 17.87 25.48
N LEU A 189 -14.10 18.20 24.40
CA LEU A 189 -13.26 19.39 24.37
C LEU A 189 -14.09 20.68 24.52
N LEU A 190 -15.29 20.74 23.95
CA LEU A 190 -16.19 21.89 24.04
C LEU A 190 -17.00 21.94 25.34
N ASP A 191 -16.72 21.06 26.30
CA ASP A 191 -17.48 20.90 27.55
C ASP A 191 -18.99 20.65 27.31
N ILE A 192 -19.30 19.97 26.21
CA ILE A 192 -20.65 19.57 25.83
C ILE A 192 -20.90 18.15 26.36
N HIS A 193 -21.79 18.00 27.34
CA HIS A 193 -22.09 16.70 27.95
C HIS A 193 -23.16 15.92 27.18
N ASP A 194 -23.02 14.59 27.17
CA ASP A 194 -23.79 13.58 26.40
C ASP A 194 -25.32 13.73 26.42
N ALA A 195 -25.89 14.31 27.49
CA ALA A 195 -27.34 14.46 27.67
C ALA A 195 -28.02 15.38 26.64
N ILE A 196 -27.26 16.14 25.85
CA ILE A 196 -27.79 17.06 24.82
C ILE A 196 -27.81 16.43 23.42
N TRP A 197 -27.05 15.35 23.18
CA TRP A 197 -26.76 14.83 21.82
C TRP A 197 -27.38 13.46 21.49
N GLN A 198 -28.12 12.83 22.41
CA GLN A 198 -28.76 11.52 22.18
C GLN A 198 -29.90 11.52 21.13
N GLY A 199 -30.05 12.57 20.32
CA GLY A 199 -31.02 12.62 19.23
C GLY A 199 -30.35 12.96 17.90
N ASP A 200 -30.42 12.04 16.94
CA ASP A 200 -30.25 12.28 15.49
C ASP A 200 -28.84 12.33 14.87
N ALA A 201 -27.83 11.64 15.41
CA ALA A 201 -26.72 11.23 14.54
C ALA A 201 -27.27 10.32 13.41
N PRO A 202 -27.06 10.63 12.12
CA PRO A 202 -27.58 9.81 11.03
C PRO A 202 -26.97 8.42 11.12
N LYS A 203 -27.81 7.43 11.45
CA LYS A 203 -27.39 6.02 11.54
C LYS A 203 -26.70 5.61 10.25
N MET A 204 -25.57 4.90 10.37
CA MET A 204 -24.80 4.39 9.22
C MET A 204 -25.57 3.36 8.38
N GLN A 205 -26.75 2.94 8.84
CA GLN A 205 -27.65 2.04 8.13
C GLN A 205 -27.99 2.57 6.73
N GLY A 206 -27.42 1.93 5.71
CA GLY A 206 -27.61 2.27 4.30
C GLY A 206 -26.60 3.25 3.70
N ALA A 207 -25.58 3.67 4.46
CA ALA A 207 -24.50 4.52 3.94
C ALA A 207 -23.50 3.69 3.13
N MET A 208 -23.18 4.14 1.91
CA MET A 208 -22.20 3.49 1.05
C MET A 208 -21.41 4.51 0.22
N ILE A 209 -20.12 4.27 0.00
CA ILE A 209 -19.33 5.06 -0.94
C ILE A 209 -19.57 4.52 -2.35
N PRO A 210 -20.03 5.35 -3.31
CA PRO A 210 -20.16 4.94 -4.70
C PRO A 210 -18.80 4.53 -5.29
N ALA A 211 -18.77 3.39 -5.98
CA ALA A 211 -17.54 2.84 -6.56
C ALA A 211 -16.84 3.82 -7.51
N ASP A 212 -17.59 4.56 -8.33
CA ASP A 212 -17.05 5.55 -9.27
C ASP A 212 -16.39 6.73 -8.55
N ASN A 213 -17.00 7.24 -7.48
CA ASN A 213 -16.43 8.32 -6.68
C ASN A 213 -15.13 7.87 -6.00
N PHE A 214 -15.13 6.67 -5.43
CA PHE A 214 -13.93 6.12 -4.81
C PHE A 214 -12.81 5.85 -5.82
N ARG A 215 -13.14 5.36 -7.02
CA ARG A 215 -12.16 5.21 -8.12
C ARG A 215 -11.48 6.51 -8.47
N LYS A 216 -12.24 7.58 -8.69
CA LYS A 216 -11.71 8.91 -9.00
C LYS A 216 -10.79 9.40 -7.88
N LEU A 217 -11.20 9.17 -6.63
CA LEU A 217 -10.39 9.47 -5.45
C LEU A 217 -9.09 8.66 -5.43
N LEU A 218 -9.14 7.36 -5.68
CA LEU A 218 -7.98 6.48 -5.73
C LEU A 218 -6.97 6.94 -6.78
N MET A 219 -7.42 7.37 -7.96
CA MET A 219 -6.52 7.92 -8.97
C MET A 219 -5.78 9.18 -8.47
N LEU A 220 -6.47 10.07 -7.76
CA LEU A 220 -5.82 11.22 -7.11
C LEU A 220 -4.85 10.77 -6.00
N LEU A 221 -5.26 9.84 -5.14
CA LEU A 221 -4.44 9.33 -4.03
C LEU A 221 -3.13 8.70 -4.54
N ILE A 222 -3.19 7.96 -5.65
CA ILE A 222 -2.00 7.40 -6.31
C ILE A 222 -1.07 8.53 -6.81
N LEU A 223 -1.65 9.61 -7.34
CA LEU A 223 -0.90 10.75 -7.87
C LEU A 223 -0.21 11.56 -6.77
N ILE A 224 -0.90 11.79 -5.63
CA ILE A 224 -0.40 12.59 -4.51
C ILE A 224 0.41 11.79 -3.47
N ALA A 225 0.45 10.46 -3.57
CA ALA A 225 1.24 9.61 -2.67
C ALA A 225 2.72 10.04 -2.53
N PRO A 226 3.45 10.39 -3.61
CA PRO A 226 4.83 10.88 -3.52
C PRO A 226 4.99 12.36 -3.13
N LEU A 227 3.89 13.10 -2.95
CA LEU A 227 3.94 14.55 -2.80
C LEU A 227 4.68 14.94 -1.51
N SER A 228 5.66 15.83 -1.62
CA SER A 228 6.30 16.46 -0.46
C SER A 228 5.61 17.78 -0.11
N PRO A 229 5.69 18.31 1.13
CA PRO A 229 4.95 19.51 1.56
C PRO A 229 5.12 20.79 0.75
N GLN A 230 6.16 20.89 -0.08
CA GLN A 230 6.46 22.05 -0.92
C GLN A 230 6.38 21.72 -2.43
N GLU A 231 6.17 20.47 -2.79
CA GLU A 231 6.08 20.04 -4.18
C GLU A 231 4.69 20.34 -4.73
N SER A 232 4.62 20.82 -5.97
CA SER A 232 3.35 21.14 -6.63
C SER A 232 2.83 19.91 -7.38
N LEU A 233 1.51 19.68 -7.32
CA LEU A 233 0.89 18.54 -8.01
C LEU A 233 1.04 18.64 -9.53
N SER A 234 1.17 19.85 -10.07
CA SER A 234 1.42 20.09 -11.50
C SER A 234 2.70 19.43 -12.02
N MET A 235 3.69 19.16 -11.15
CA MET A 235 4.92 18.42 -11.49
C MET A 235 4.62 17.00 -11.99
N TYR A 236 3.46 16.43 -11.63
CA TYR A 236 3.04 15.09 -12.02
C TYR A 236 2.04 15.08 -13.19
N SER A 237 1.90 16.18 -13.93
CA SER A 237 0.97 16.30 -15.06
C SER A 237 1.19 15.26 -16.18
N THR A 238 2.43 14.79 -16.37
CA THR A 238 2.73 13.73 -17.36
C THR A 238 2.08 12.39 -17.01
N ARG A 239 1.86 12.12 -15.71
CA ARG A 239 1.27 10.87 -15.20
C ARG A 239 -0.23 10.75 -15.42
N VAL A 240 -0.87 11.79 -15.94
CA VAL A 240 -2.31 11.81 -16.25
C VAL A 240 -2.57 11.93 -17.76
N THR A 241 -1.61 11.53 -18.59
CA THR A 241 -1.71 11.58 -20.05
C THR A 241 -1.36 10.23 -20.70
N GLY A 242 -1.97 9.92 -21.85
CA GLY A 242 -1.65 8.73 -22.64
C GLY A 242 -1.70 7.41 -21.84
N ASP A 243 -0.70 6.56 -22.08
CA ASP A 243 -0.55 5.24 -21.46
C ASP A 243 -0.42 5.31 -19.93
N GLU A 244 0.15 6.40 -19.39
CA GLU A 244 0.27 6.60 -17.93
C GLU A 244 -1.10 6.77 -17.27
N LEU A 245 -2.05 7.44 -17.94
CA LEU A 245 -3.44 7.57 -17.45
C LEU A 245 -4.15 6.20 -17.43
N GLU A 246 -3.89 5.36 -18.44
CA GLU A 246 -4.44 4.01 -18.50
C GLU A 246 -3.84 3.13 -17.40
N SER A 247 -2.53 3.20 -17.19
CA SER A 247 -1.86 2.54 -16.07
C SER A 247 -2.39 3.01 -14.73
N LEU A 248 -2.59 4.33 -14.55
CA LEU A 248 -3.15 4.91 -13.33
C LEU A 248 -4.55 4.36 -13.05
N ARG A 249 -5.40 4.29 -14.09
CA ARG A 249 -6.75 3.72 -13.97
C ARG A 249 -6.69 2.24 -13.62
N ALA A 250 -5.86 1.45 -14.29
CA ALA A 250 -5.71 0.02 -14.01
C ALA A 250 -5.23 -0.23 -12.56
N THR A 251 -4.26 0.54 -12.08
CA THR A 251 -3.81 0.48 -10.68
C THR A 251 -4.94 0.84 -9.70
N ALA A 252 -5.72 1.89 -10.01
CA ALA A 252 -6.87 2.27 -9.18
C ALA A 252 -7.96 1.18 -9.14
N GLU A 253 -8.22 0.49 -10.25
CA GLU A 253 -9.18 -0.63 -10.31
C GLU A 253 -8.71 -1.83 -9.47
N ASN A 254 -7.41 -2.17 -9.50
CA ASN A 254 -6.87 -3.24 -8.66
C ASN A 254 -7.05 -2.95 -7.16
N ILE A 255 -6.88 -1.68 -6.76
CA ILE A 255 -7.11 -1.22 -5.38
C ILE A 255 -8.61 -1.23 -5.06
N LEU A 256 -9.45 -0.70 -5.95
CA LEU A 256 -10.90 -0.66 -5.78
C LEU A 256 -11.50 -2.06 -5.61
N ALA A 257 -10.97 -3.05 -6.33
CA ALA A 257 -11.40 -4.45 -6.21
C ALA A 257 -11.19 -5.04 -4.80
N ALA A 258 -10.26 -4.50 -4.00
CA ALA A 258 -10.10 -4.90 -2.60
C ALA A 258 -11.27 -4.44 -1.72
N PHE A 259 -11.91 -3.32 -2.08
CA PHE A 259 -13.05 -2.73 -1.35
C PHE A 259 -14.40 -3.19 -1.86
N LEU A 260 -14.50 -3.68 -3.09
CA LEU A 260 -15.77 -4.09 -3.68
C LEU A 260 -16.02 -5.57 -3.53
N ASN A 261 -17.23 -5.89 -3.09
CA ASN A 261 -17.82 -7.20 -3.34
C ASN A 261 -18.86 -7.04 -4.45
N VAL A 262 -18.39 -7.13 -5.71
CA VAL A 262 -19.19 -6.85 -6.92
C VAL A 262 -20.47 -7.70 -6.98
N GLU A 263 -20.45 -8.89 -6.37
CA GLU A 263 -21.62 -9.79 -6.33
C GLU A 263 -22.66 -9.38 -5.28
N LYS A 264 -22.27 -8.61 -4.25
CA LYS A 264 -23.10 -8.35 -3.06
C LYS A 264 -23.50 -6.89 -2.85
N ALA A 265 -22.75 -5.92 -3.38
CA ALA A 265 -23.06 -4.50 -3.14
C ALA A 265 -22.60 -3.58 -4.31
N PRO A 266 -23.39 -2.55 -4.66
CA PRO A 266 -23.04 -1.58 -5.69
C PRO A 266 -21.94 -0.57 -5.27
N GLY A 267 -21.42 -0.67 -4.05
CA GLY A 267 -20.38 0.21 -3.52
C GLY A 267 -19.90 -0.22 -2.14
N ILE A 268 -19.13 0.65 -1.49
CA ILE A 268 -18.31 0.27 -0.33
C ILE A 268 -19.07 0.59 0.96
N LYS A 269 -19.36 -0.43 1.77
CA LYS A 269 -19.97 -0.28 3.11
C LYS A 269 -18.90 -0.01 4.17
N PHE A 270 -19.28 0.65 5.26
CA PHE A 270 -18.36 1.03 6.34
C PHE A 270 -17.62 -0.17 6.93
N GLY A 271 -18.34 -1.25 7.28
CA GLY A 271 -17.72 -2.45 7.87
C GLY A 271 -16.64 -3.07 6.98
N HIS A 272 -16.81 -3.02 5.65
CA HIS A 272 -15.78 -3.50 4.72
C HIS A 272 -14.63 -2.50 4.60
N PHE A 273 -14.92 -1.21 4.52
CA PHE A 273 -13.91 -0.14 4.50
C PHE A 273 -13.00 -0.19 5.75
N ASN A 274 -13.60 -0.24 6.94
CA ASN A 274 -12.90 -0.27 8.22
C ASN A 274 -12.06 -1.55 8.41
N ARG A 275 -12.48 -2.66 7.78
CA ARG A 275 -11.73 -3.90 7.82
C ARG A 275 -10.52 -3.90 6.88
N VAL A 276 -10.69 -3.36 5.67
CA VAL A 276 -9.65 -3.36 4.62
C VAL A 276 -8.55 -2.35 4.90
N LEU A 277 -8.94 -1.13 5.30
CA LEU A 277 -8.03 0.01 5.38
C LEU A 277 -6.81 -0.24 6.30
N PRO A 278 -6.95 -0.77 7.53
CA PRO A 278 -5.81 -0.91 8.45
C PRO A 278 -4.77 -1.94 8.00
N VAL A 279 -5.19 -2.96 7.24
CA VAL A 279 -4.32 -4.07 6.83
C VAL A 279 -3.73 -3.82 5.43
N CYS A 280 -4.58 -3.47 4.47
CA CYS A 280 -4.18 -3.36 3.06
C CYS A 280 -3.76 -1.93 2.68
N PHE A 281 -4.25 -0.90 3.36
CA PHE A 281 -3.95 0.49 2.99
C PHE A 281 -3.79 1.45 4.19
N PRO A 282 -2.96 1.11 5.21
CA PRO A 282 -2.77 1.96 6.39
C PRO A 282 -2.31 3.39 6.05
N ASN A 283 -1.64 3.57 4.91
CA ASN A 283 -1.09 4.85 4.44
C ASN A 283 -1.89 5.49 3.30
N LEU A 284 -3.08 4.97 2.94
CA LEU A 284 -3.86 5.39 1.77
C LEU A 284 -4.02 6.91 1.67
N PHE A 285 -4.36 7.54 2.80
CA PHE A 285 -4.70 8.96 2.88
C PHE A 285 -3.53 9.86 3.34
N ASN A 286 -2.30 9.34 3.40
CA ASN A 286 -1.16 10.12 3.86
C ASN A 286 -0.82 11.28 2.91
N GLY A 287 -1.05 11.10 1.60
CA GLY A 287 -0.84 12.15 0.60
C GLY A 287 -1.74 13.38 0.76
N PHE A 288 -2.83 13.32 1.55
CA PHE A 288 -3.60 14.51 1.88
C PHE A 288 -2.84 15.50 2.77
N SER A 289 -1.93 15.04 3.63
CA SER A 289 -1.17 15.95 4.48
C SER A 289 -0.36 16.96 3.67
N PRO A 290 0.56 16.55 2.77
CA PRO A 290 1.30 17.50 1.94
C PRO A 290 0.36 18.32 1.03
N LEU A 291 -0.70 17.70 0.47
CA LEU A 291 -1.65 18.40 -0.40
C LEU A 291 -2.36 19.57 0.31
N PHE A 292 -2.81 19.40 1.55
CA PHE A 292 -3.49 20.46 2.30
C PHE A 292 -2.52 21.39 3.04
N GLU A 293 -1.25 21.00 3.23
CA GLU A 293 -0.22 21.89 3.76
C GLU A 293 0.10 23.07 2.82
N HIS A 294 -0.22 22.98 1.52
CA HIS A 294 -0.13 24.12 0.60
C HIS A 294 -0.88 25.37 1.08
N PHE A 295 -1.96 25.21 1.85
CA PHE A 295 -2.66 26.33 2.46
C PHE A 295 -1.82 27.10 3.48
N LEU A 296 -0.75 26.49 4.00
CA LEU A 296 0.11 27.05 5.06
C LEU A 296 1.32 27.80 4.50
N PHE A 297 1.47 27.85 3.18
CA PHE A 297 2.57 28.52 2.50
C PHE A 297 2.03 29.62 1.57
N SER A 298 2.08 30.88 2.05
CA SER A 298 1.74 32.01 1.17
C SER A 298 2.91 32.34 0.25
N LYS A 299 2.63 32.42 -1.06
CA LYS A 299 3.59 32.91 -2.07
C LYS A 299 4.02 34.36 -1.81
N ASN A 300 3.25 35.14 -1.04
CA ASN A 300 3.57 36.52 -0.67
C ASN A 300 4.59 36.63 0.47
N LEU A 301 4.82 35.54 1.21
CA LEU A 301 5.73 35.45 2.35
C LEU A 301 7.08 34.82 1.98
N ASP A 302 7.39 34.74 0.70
CA ASP A 302 8.69 34.26 0.24
C ASP A 302 9.78 35.26 0.64
N PHE A 303 10.39 35.02 1.81
CA PHE A 303 11.46 35.85 2.37
C PHE A 303 12.75 35.84 1.53
N THR A 304 12.83 34.98 0.51
CA THR A 304 13.92 34.99 -0.47
C THR A 304 13.76 36.08 -1.53
N LYS A 305 12.54 36.62 -1.71
CA LYS A 305 12.27 37.72 -2.65
C LYS A 305 12.61 39.07 -2.01
N HIS A 306 13.67 39.70 -2.50
CA HIS A 306 13.99 41.09 -2.13
C HIS A 306 13.02 42.06 -2.82
N LYS A 307 12.55 43.07 -2.08
CA LYS A 307 11.71 44.16 -2.61
C LYS A 307 12.42 44.85 -3.77
N GLY A 308 11.99 44.57 -5.01
CA GLY A 308 12.50 45.25 -6.21
C GLY A 308 12.76 44.36 -7.43
N GLU A 309 12.58 43.04 -7.34
CA GLU A 309 12.71 42.17 -8.52
C GLU A 309 11.43 42.17 -9.37
N ASP A 310 11.61 42.36 -10.69
CA ASP A 310 10.55 42.33 -11.68
C ASP A 310 9.80 40.99 -11.63
N PRO A 311 8.45 40.97 -11.74
CA PRO A 311 7.65 39.75 -11.63
C PRO A 311 7.97 38.69 -12.71
N VAL A 312 8.66 39.07 -13.79
CA VAL A 312 9.10 38.15 -14.87
C VAL A 312 10.41 37.42 -14.52
N ALA A 313 11.21 37.95 -13.58
CA ALA A 313 12.47 37.34 -13.15
C ALA A 313 12.28 36.36 -11.97
N ALA A 314 11.24 36.56 -11.14
CA ALA A 314 10.97 35.76 -9.95
C ALA A 314 10.31 34.40 -10.22
N GLU A 315 9.98 34.07 -11.47
CA GLU A 315 9.52 32.73 -11.89
C GLU A 315 10.66 31.73 -12.12
N LYS A 316 11.92 32.19 -12.09
CA LYS A 316 13.09 31.32 -12.13
C LYS A 316 13.65 31.13 -10.72
N GLN A 317 12.88 30.47 -9.85
CA GLN A 317 13.55 29.78 -8.74
C GLN A 317 14.55 28.78 -9.35
N PRO A 318 15.76 28.63 -8.79
CA PRO A 318 16.61 27.53 -9.20
C PRO A 318 15.79 26.26 -8.95
N GLU A 319 15.48 25.52 -10.03
CA GLU A 319 14.93 24.17 -9.93
C GLU A 319 15.94 23.40 -9.07
N GLU A 320 15.66 23.31 -7.77
CA GLU A 320 16.34 22.39 -6.87
C GLU A 320 16.21 21.04 -7.58
N VAL A 321 17.34 20.40 -7.90
CA VAL A 321 17.36 19.22 -8.76
C VAL A 321 16.52 18.14 -8.07
N VAL A 322 15.24 18.06 -8.42
CA VAL A 322 14.29 17.14 -7.79
C VAL A 322 14.76 15.75 -8.18
N GLN A 323 15.29 15.02 -7.21
CA GLN A 323 15.69 13.64 -7.45
C GLN A 323 14.47 12.86 -7.95
N PRO A 324 14.61 12.09 -9.05
CA PRO A 324 13.47 11.40 -9.62
C PRO A 324 12.90 10.40 -8.60
N LEU A 325 11.57 10.28 -8.57
CA LEU A 325 10.85 9.40 -7.64
C LEU A 325 11.29 7.94 -7.76
N LEU A 326 11.70 7.54 -8.95
CA LEU A 326 12.28 6.25 -9.25
C LEU A 326 13.46 6.49 -10.20
N GLN A 327 14.64 6.01 -9.84
CA GLN A 327 15.86 6.28 -10.62
C GLN A 327 16.01 5.32 -11.80
N ASP A 328 15.63 4.06 -11.58
CA ASP A 328 15.69 2.99 -12.57
C ASP A 328 14.27 2.70 -13.11
N THR A 329 14.17 2.15 -14.31
CA THR A 329 12.88 1.75 -14.90
C THR A 329 12.86 0.25 -15.11
N ALA A 330 11.74 -0.40 -14.83
CA ALA A 330 11.54 -1.81 -15.14
C ALA A 330 10.11 -2.05 -15.66
N GLU A 331 9.70 -3.31 -15.80
CA GLU A 331 8.47 -3.72 -16.47
C GLU A 331 7.27 -3.82 -15.51
N ILE A 332 7.50 -4.26 -14.27
CA ILE A 332 6.51 -4.37 -13.22
C ILE A 332 6.42 -3.06 -12.45
N LEU A 333 7.53 -2.61 -11.86
CA LEU A 333 7.53 -1.39 -11.05
C LEU A 333 7.56 -0.14 -11.92
N ASN A 334 6.44 0.58 -11.92
CA ASN A 334 6.33 1.95 -12.43
C ASN A 334 5.87 2.89 -11.31
N LEU A 335 5.71 4.19 -11.61
CA LEU A 335 5.33 5.19 -10.60
C LEU A 335 3.95 4.93 -9.95
N ASN A 336 3.01 4.32 -10.69
CA ASN A 336 1.67 4.01 -10.17
C ASN A 336 1.73 2.80 -9.22
N VAL A 337 2.50 1.77 -9.58
CA VAL A 337 2.77 0.60 -8.73
C VAL A 337 3.57 1.00 -7.49
N LEU A 338 4.54 1.91 -7.63
CA LEU A 338 5.29 2.47 -6.50
C LEU A 338 4.36 3.19 -5.51
N SER A 339 3.45 4.03 -6.01
CA SER A 339 2.42 4.65 -5.18
C SER A 339 1.52 3.60 -4.52
N GLN A 340 1.10 2.54 -5.23
CA GLN A 340 0.31 1.43 -4.66
C GLN A 340 1.06 0.72 -3.52
N LEU A 341 2.36 0.47 -3.66
CA LEU A 341 3.20 -0.11 -2.60
C LEU A 341 3.28 0.81 -1.36
N SER A 342 3.37 2.13 -1.57
CA SER A 342 3.45 3.11 -0.48
C SER A 342 2.20 3.18 0.39
N PHE A 343 1.08 2.60 -0.05
CA PHE A 343 -0.15 2.56 0.75
C PHE A 343 -0.10 1.55 1.90
N PHE A 344 0.79 0.56 1.86
CA PHE A 344 0.94 -0.45 2.94
C PHE A 344 2.37 -0.64 3.44
N LEU A 345 3.36 -0.31 2.62
CA LEU A 345 4.74 -0.16 3.07
C LEU A 345 5.00 1.32 3.43
N PRO A 346 5.85 1.63 4.42
CA PRO A 346 6.18 3.02 4.75
C PRO A 346 6.76 3.78 3.54
N GLY A 347 6.00 4.73 2.98
CA GLY A 347 6.39 5.47 1.77
C GLY A 347 7.65 6.33 1.91
N SER A 348 8.01 6.73 3.14
CA SER A 348 9.26 7.44 3.47
C SER A 348 10.53 6.68 3.05
N ASP A 349 10.43 5.37 2.91
CA ASP A 349 11.55 4.50 2.56
C ASP A 349 11.50 4.03 1.09
N LEU A 350 10.50 4.45 0.32
CA LEU A 350 10.31 3.99 -1.07
C LEU A 350 10.66 5.07 -2.09
N PHE A 351 10.00 6.23 -2.04
CA PHE A 351 10.19 7.26 -3.05
C PHE A 351 11.65 7.76 -3.02
N ARG A 352 12.31 7.79 -4.19
CA ARG A 352 13.71 8.17 -4.41
C ARG A 352 14.76 7.21 -3.82
N ARG A 353 14.33 6.11 -3.18
CA ARG A 353 15.18 5.16 -2.43
C ARG A 353 15.11 3.72 -2.93
N LEU A 354 14.46 3.49 -4.07
CA LEU A 354 14.42 2.18 -4.70
C LEU A 354 15.46 2.07 -5.81
N ARG A 355 16.09 0.90 -5.86
CA ARG A 355 17.18 0.56 -6.79
C ARG A 355 16.94 -0.76 -7.50
N LEU A 356 17.13 -0.73 -8.81
CA LEU A 356 17.27 -1.88 -9.72
C LEU A 356 18.30 -2.91 -9.24
N LEU A 357 17.95 -3.98 -8.51
CA LEU A 357 18.95 -5.02 -8.15
C LEU A 357 19.01 -6.15 -9.17
N TYR A 358 17.84 -6.65 -9.60
CA TYR A 358 17.72 -7.77 -10.52
C TYR A 358 16.48 -7.63 -11.39
N SER A 359 16.63 -7.91 -12.68
CA SER A 359 15.53 -8.02 -13.64
C SER A 359 15.68 -9.33 -14.42
N GLY A 360 14.68 -10.21 -14.38
CA GLY A 360 14.71 -11.50 -15.08
C GLY A 360 14.92 -11.36 -16.59
N ASN A 361 14.40 -10.28 -17.19
CA ASN A 361 14.53 -10.02 -18.61
C ASN A 361 15.94 -9.53 -19.02
N GLU A 362 16.66 -8.86 -18.12
CA GLU A 362 18.01 -8.34 -18.40
C GLU A 362 19.11 -9.29 -17.90
N ASP A 363 18.90 -9.88 -16.73
CA ASP A 363 19.88 -10.72 -16.02
C ASP A 363 19.65 -12.22 -16.22
N GLY A 364 18.54 -12.61 -16.84
CA GLY A 364 18.15 -13.99 -17.13
C GLY A 364 17.44 -14.71 -15.97
N PHE A 365 16.40 -15.47 -16.30
CA PHE A 365 15.58 -16.24 -15.36
C PHE A 365 16.34 -17.46 -14.82
N SER A 366 17.09 -17.26 -13.74
CA SER A 366 17.72 -18.36 -13.00
C SER A 366 18.03 -17.99 -11.56
N THR A 367 17.92 -18.98 -10.66
CA THR A 367 18.32 -18.84 -9.25
C THR A 367 19.78 -18.42 -9.07
N GLY A 368 20.68 -18.80 -10.00
CA GLY A 368 22.09 -18.42 -9.96
C GLY A 368 22.33 -16.94 -10.27
N SER A 369 21.63 -16.39 -11.27
CA SER A 369 21.72 -14.96 -11.60
C SER A 369 21.15 -14.12 -10.46
N PHE A 370 19.97 -14.50 -9.96
CA PHE A 370 19.34 -13.90 -8.78
C PHE A 370 20.29 -13.86 -7.58
N GLU A 371 20.91 -14.99 -7.23
CA GLU A 371 21.87 -15.08 -6.12
C GLU A 371 23.00 -14.05 -6.28
N SER A 372 23.60 -13.97 -7.47
CA SER A 372 24.74 -13.08 -7.72
C SER A 372 24.43 -11.59 -7.62
N LYS A 373 23.18 -11.19 -7.95
CA LYS A 373 22.75 -9.80 -7.95
C LYS A 373 22.20 -9.34 -6.60
N VAL A 374 21.48 -10.22 -5.91
CA VAL A 374 20.64 -9.84 -4.77
C VAL A 374 21.30 -10.10 -3.41
N PHE A 375 22.08 -11.17 -3.24
CA PHE A 375 22.53 -11.63 -1.90
C PHE A 375 23.49 -10.67 -1.19
N ASN A 376 24.19 -9.82 -1.93
CA ASN A 376 25.13 -8.86 -1.38
C ASN A 376 24.47 -7.55 -0.91
N TRP A 377 23.18 -7.34 -1.22
CA TRP A 377 22.43 -6.18 -0.73
C TRP A 377 22.14 -6.30 0.77
N ARG A 378 22.39 -5.23 1.52
CA ARG A 378 22.36 -5.23 3.01
C ARG A 378 21.17 -4.49 3.63
N ALA A 379 20.27 -3.99 2.79
CA ALA A 379 19.06 -3.31 3.22
C ALA A 379 17.82 -4.10 2.78
N PRO A 380 16.60 -3.67 3.14
CA PRO A 380 15.39 -4.35 2.73
C PRO A 380 15.27 -4.45 1.21
N THR A 381 14.48 -5.41 0.74
CA THR A 381 14.21 -5.63 -0.68
C THR A 381 12.74 -5.89 -0.93
N ILE A 382 12.29 -5.55 -2.13
CA ILE A 382 10.97 -5.88 -2.65
C ILE A 382 11.18 -6.79 -3.86
N LEU A 383 10.69 -8.02 -3.77
CA LEU A 383 10.59 -8.91 -4.92
C LEU A 383 9.20 -8.75 -5.53
N LEU A 384 9.15 -8.58 -6.85
CA LEU A 384 7.91 -8.52 -7.62
C LEU A 384 7.95 -9.60 -8.71
N VAL A 385 6.87 -10.34 -8.85
CA VAL A 385 6.70 -11.33 -9.91
C VAL A 385 5.38 -11.09 -10.62
N ARG A 386 5.42 -11.01 -11.94
CA ARG A 386 4.26 -10.85 -12.81
C ARG A 386 4.18 -12.03 -13.76
N GLY A 387 2.97 -12.51 -14.00
CA GLY A 387 2.74 -13.61 -14.92
C GLY A 387 1.30 -13.76 -15.36
N THR A 388 1.09 -14.66 -16.32
CA THR A 388 -0.23 -15.02 -16.84
C THR A 388 -0.69 -16.35 -16.26
N ARG A 389 -1.94 -16.39 -15.79
CA ARG A 389 -2.52 -17.58 -15.17
C ARG A 389 -2.57 -18.75 -16.16
N LEU A 390 -2.15 -19.92 -15.67
CA LEU A 390 -2.24 -21.19 -16.39
C LEU A 390 -3.67 -21.75 -16.42
N ASN A 391 -3.93 -22.55 -17.46
CA ASN A 391 -5.17 -23.29 -17.59
C ASN A 391 -5.23 -24.46 -16.59
N ASP A 392 -6.42 -25.04 -16.43
CA ASP A 392 -6.61 -26.17 -15.51
C ASP A 392 -5.86 -27.43 -15.97
N ALA A 393 -5.71 -27.62 -17.28
CA ALA A 393 -4.97 -28.73 -17.87
C ALA A 393 -3.59 -28.23 -18.34
N PRO A 394 -2.48 -28.88 -17.92
CA PRO A 394 -1.16 -28.45 -18.30
C PRO A 394 -0.90 -28.67 -19.79
N HIS A 395 -0.23 -27.70 -20.42
CA HIS A 395 0.15 -27.73 -21.82
C HIS A 395 1.67 -27.79 -21.98
N GLY A 396 2.14 -28.76 -22.77
CA GLY A 396 3.57 -28.95 -23.00
C GLY A 396 4.30 -29.67 -21.86
N SER A 397 5.57 -29.99 -22.09
CA SER A 397 6.38 -30.80 -21.17
C SER A 397 6.82 -30.02 -19.93
N GLN A 398 7.15 -28.73 -20.07
CA GLN A 398 7.62 -27.90 -18.96
C GLN A 398 6.50 -27.68 -17.94
N GLU A 399 5.32 -27.23 -18.38
CA GLU A 399 4.17 -27.05 -17.50
C GLU A 399 3.73 -28.36 -16.83
N SER A 400 3.77 -29.49 -17.57
CA SER A 400 3.48 -30.81 -17.00
C SER A 400 4.48 -31.22 -15.92
N ASN A 401 5.77 -30.93 -16.12
CA ASN A 401 6.81 -31.18 -15.12
C ASN A 401 6.65 -30.30 -13.88
N PHE A 402 6.27 -29.04 -14.07
CA PHE A 402 5.94 -28.13 -12.97
C PHE A 402 4.71 -28.62 -12.21
N ALA A 403 3.62 -28.98 -12.90
CA ALA A 403 2.41 -29.51 -12.28
C ALA A 403 2.66 -30.81 -11.49
N ALA A 404 3.56 -31.67 -11.97
CA ALA A 404 3.99 -32.88 -11.26
C ALA A 404 4.92 -32.59 -10.06
N SER A 405 5.52 -31.40 -10.01
CA SER A 405 6.39 -30.98 -8.92
C SER A 405 5.68 -30.40 -7.71
N ILE A 406 4.39 -30.07 -7.83
CA ILE A 406 3.59 -29.49 -6.76
C ILE A 406 2.41 -30.41 -6.43
N PRO A 407 1.76 -30.25 -5.27
CA PRO A 407 0.56 -31.00 -4.95
C PRO A 407 -0.52 -30.81 -6.03
N PRO A 408 -1.37 -31.81 -6.28
CA PRO A 408 -2.52 -31.67 -7.17
C PRO A 408 -3.36 -30.47 -6.79
N ARG A 409 -3.95 -29.81 -7.79
CA ARG A 409 -4.75 -28.61 -7.55
C ARG A 409 -5.99 -28.96 -6.72
N ARG A 410 -6.11 -28.35 -5.54
CA ARG A 410 -7.23 -28.56 -4.62
C ARG A 410 -8.24 -27.42 -4.63
N PHE A 411 -7.81 -26.23 -5.04
CA PHE A 411 -8.57 -24.99 -4.93
C PHE A 411 -8.82 -24.36 -6.30
N PRO A 412 -9.95 -23.63 -6.46
CA PRO A 412 -10.25 -22.88 -7.68
C PRO A 412 -9.29 -21.69 -7.86
N ASN A 413 -9.35 -21.05 -9.03
CA ASN A 413 -8.64 -19.79 -9.28
C ASN A 413 -9.19 -18.66 -8.41
N SER A 414 -8.37 -17.65 -8.11
CA SER A 414 -8.79 -16.50 -7.30
C SER A 414 -9.87 -15.64 -7.96
N GLY A 415 -9.97 -15.69 -9.30
CA GLY A 415 -10.93 -14.91 -10.06
C GLY A 415 -10.75 -15.05 -11.57
N LYS A 416 -11.28 -14.09 -12.32
CA LYS A 416 -11.28 -14.10 -13.80
C LYS A 416 -10.09 -13.39 -14.44
N GLY A 417 -9.37 -12.52 -13.72
CA GLY A 417 -8.29 -11.72 -14.29
C GLY A 417 -7.06 -12.57 -14.61
N GLU A 418 -6.64 -12.60 -15.87
CA GLU A 418 -5.58 -13.51 -16.37
C GLU A 418 -4.19 -13.15 -15.83
N ARG A 419 -3.87 -11.85 -15.77
CA ARG A 419 -2.58 -11.37 -15.31
C ARG A 419 -2.54 -11.25 -13.79
N LEU A 420 -1.46 -11.73 -13.20
CA LEU A 420 -1.23 -11.77 -11.77
C LEU A 420 0.06 -11.05 -11.45
N THR A 421 0.04 -10.20 -10.44
CA THR A 421 1.26 -9.57 -9.90
C THR A 421 1.30 -9.83 -8.39
N PHE A 422 2.31 -10.57 -7.94
CA PHE A 422 2.59 -10.84 -6.54
C PHE A 422 3.92 -10.21 -6.14
N GLY A 423 4.13 -10.06 -4.84
CA GLY A 423 5.43 -9.66 -4.33
C GLY A 423 5.63 -9.95 -2.87
N VAL A 424 6.87 -9.78 -2.44
CA VAL A 424 7.24 -9.90 -1.03
C VAL A 424 8.22 -8.80 -0.65
N TYR A 425 7.94 -8.13 0.47
CA TYR A 425 8.89 -7.25 1.14
C TYR A 425 9.69 -8.06 2.15
N VAL A 426 11.02 -8.02 2.04
CA VAL A 426 11.95 -8.76 2.89
C VAL A 426 12.94 -7.78 3.51
N SER A 427 12.92 -7.66 4.84
CA SER A 427 13.81 -6.78 5.60
C SER A 427 15.21 -7.33 5.79
N GLN A 428 15.35 -8.66 5.82
CA GLN A 428 16.64 -9.32 5.97
C GLN A 428 17.36 -9.53 4.62
N PRO A 429 18.70 -9.46 4.59
CA PRO A 429 19.49 -9.86 3.44
C PRO A 429 19.20 -11.30 3.01
N TRP A 430 19.17 -11.51 1.69
CA TRP A 430 18.93 -12.82 1.09
C TRP A 430 20.06 -13.80 1.41
N LYS A 431 19.70 -15.06 1.67
CA LYS A 431 20.65 -16.14 1.96
C LYS A 431 20.09 -17.51 1.60
N HIS A 432 20.99 -18.49 1.46
CA HIS A 432 20.58 -19.88 1.27
C HIS A 432 19.94 -20.47 2.53
N THR A 433 18.86 -21.21 2.33
CA THR A 433 18.12 -21.93 3.36
C THR A 433 18.64 -23.37 3.45
N ALA A 434 19.51 -23.62 4.43
CA ALA A 434 20.05 -24.97 4.66
C ALA A 434 19.15 -25.84 5.57
N LYS A 435 18.51 -25.24 6.58
CA LYS A 435 17.68 -25.94 7.58
C LYS A 435 16.45 -25.15 8.02
N GLU A 436 16.61 -23.84 8.19
CA GLU A 436 15.56 -22.94 8.69
C GLU A 436 15.36 -21.80 7.70
N CYS A 437 14.08 -21.45 7.48
CA CYS A 437 13.67 -20.30 6.69
C CYS A 437 14.18 -19.00 7.31
N PHE A 438 14.29 -17.95 6.51
CA PHE A 438 14.69 -16.62 6.95
C PHE A 438 13.61 -15.59 6.70
N GLY A 439 13.82 -14.37 7.20
CA GLY A 439 12.81 -13.31 7.23
C GLY A 439 12.40 -12.96 8.65
N GLU A 440 11.81 -11.77 8.80
CA GLU A 440 11.34 -11.24 10.08
C GLU A 440 9.82 -11.03 10.07
N ARG A 441 9.28 -10.58 11.21
CA ARG A 441 7.85 -10.34 11.41
C ARG A 441 7.31 -9.14 10.62
N ASP A 442 8.19 -8.35 10.04
CA ASP A 442 7.88 -7.26 9.11
C ASP A 442 7.93 -7.72 7.64
N THR A 443 8.20 -9.01 7.37
CA THR A 443 8.05 -9.59 6.03
C THR A 443 6.58 -9.52 5.62
N VAL A 444 6.30 -9.03 4.43
CA VAL A 444 4.93 -8.89 3.93
C VAL A 444 4.83 -9.56 2.57
N LEU A 445 3.96 -10.56 2.46
CA LEU A 445 3.54 -11.13 1.18
C LEU A 445 2.31 -10.35 0.70
N PHE A 446 2.24 -10.02 -0.58
CA PHE A 446 1.15 -9.23 -1.11
C PHE A 446 0.83 -9.59 -2.56
N GLN A 447 -0.38 -9.21 -2.98
CA GLN A 447 -0.86 -9.26 -4.35
C GLN A 447 -1.22 -7.83 -4.78
N LEU A 448 -0.77 -7.43 -5.97
CA LEU A 448 -1.06 -6.11 -6.54
C LEU A 448 -2.11 -6.17 -7.66
N GLU A 449 -2.24 -7.31 -8.34
CA GLU A 449 -3.15 -7.52 -9.48
C GLU A 449 -3.69 -8.96 -9.48
N PRO A 450 -4.97 -9.19 -9.87
CA PRO A 450 -6.01 -8.22 -10.24
C PRO A 450 -6.76 -7.62 -9.05
N VAL A 451 -6.51 -8.13 -7.84
CA VAL A 451 -7.11 -7.62 -6.61
C VAL A 451 -5.98 -7.35 -5.64
N HIS A 452 -5.85 -6.10 -5.18
CA HIS A 452 -4.88 -5.76 -4.15
C HIS A 452 -5.19 -6.51 -2.86
N ASP A 453 -4.20 -7.16 -2.27
CA ASP A 453 -4.33 -7.83 -0.97
C ASP A 453 -2.98 -7.91 -0.27
N VAL A 454 -3.01 -7.87 1.05
CA VAL A 454 -1.81 -7.87 1.90
C VAL A 454 -1.94 -9.00 2.91
N PHE A 455 -0.90 -9.82 2.99
CA PHE A 455 -0.80 -10.98 3.87
C PHE A 455 0.35 -10.76 4.86
N PRO A 456 0.10 -10.15 6.03
CA PRO A 456 1.13 -9.92 7.03
C PRO A 456 1.74 -11.22 7.55
N ALA A 457 3.02 -11.18 7.92
CA ALA A 457 3.66 -12.30 8.60
C ALA A 457 2.89 -12.72 9.88
N SER A 458 2.78 -14.03 10.05
CA SER A 458 2.22 -14.65 11.25
C SER A 458 3.24 -14.62 12.38
N LYS A 459 2.77 -14.44 13.62
CA LYS A 459 3.65 -14.50 14.81
C LYS A 459 3.94 -15.95 15.24
N TYR A 460 3.24 -16.93 14.66
CA TYR A 460 3.24 -18.33 15.12
C TYR A 460 4.09 -19.25 14.25
N ASN A 461 4.29 -18.92 12.98
CA ASN A 461 5.08 -19.71 12.04
C ASN A 461 6.11 -18.81 11.35
N SER A 462 7.39 -19.17 11.48
CA SER A 462 8.53 -18.43 10.93
C SER A 462 9.05 -18.97 9.60
N ASP A 463 8.28 -19.82 8.92
CA ASP A 463 8.61 -20.34 7.58
C ASP A 463 8.39 -19.27 6.49
N TYR A 464 8.96 -18.07 6.66
CA TYR A 464 8.70 -16.92 5.79
C TYR A 464 9.35 -17.06 4.41
N ILE A 465 10.67 -17.21 4.32
CA ILE A 465 11.40 -17.33 3.05
C ILE A 465 12.32 -18.55 3.05
N ALA A 466 12.22 -19.34 1.98
CA ALA A 466 13.05 -20.49 1.68
C ALA A 466 13.71 -20.31 0.30
N PHE A 467 15.04 -20.17 0.27
CA PHE A 467 15.83 -20.19 -0.96
C PHE A 467 16.76 -21.40 -0.93
N THR A 468 16.40 -22.47 -1.63
CA THR A 468 17.14 -23.75 -1.59
C THR A 468 17.98 -23.95 -2.85
N LYS A 469 19.04 -24.78 -2.74
CA LYS A 469 19.94 -25.10 -3.85
C LYS A 469 20.32 -26.58 -3.84
N ALA A 470 20.62 -27.10 -5.03
CA ALA A 470 21.20 -28.43 -5.22
C ALA A 470 22.62 -28.51 -4.62
N PRO A 471 23.10 -29.70 -4.21
CA PRO A 471 22.46 -31.02 -4.32
C PRO A 471 21.58 -31.40 -3.11
N THR A 472 21.63 -30.61 -2.03
CA THR A 472 20.99 -30.97 -0.75
C THR A 472 19.47 -30.93 -0.81
N ASN A 473 18.92 -29.94 -1.51
CA ASN A 473 17.49 -29.73 -1.71
C ASN A 473 17.23 -29.42 -3.18
N ARG A 474 16.00 -29.63 -3.66
CA ARG A 474 15.59 -29.12 -4.96
C ARG A 474 15.69 -27.59 -4.95
N PRO A 475 16.28 -26.94 -5.97
CA PRO A 475 16.32 -25.49 -6.01
C PRO A 475 14.90 -24.92 -6.12
N MET A 476 14.59 -23.89 -5.35
CA MET A 476 13.32 -23.16 -5.41
C MET A 476 13.44 -21.85 -4.66
N LEU A 477 12.53 -20.93 -4.95
CA LEU A 477 12.21 -19.80 -4.10
C LEU A 477 10.79 -19.96 -3.55
N GLY A 478 10.67 -20.25 -2.25
CA GLY A 478 9.39 -20.35 -1.56
C GLY A 478 9.21 -19.22 -0.56
N VAL A 479 8.07 -18.54 -0.63
CA VAL A 479 7.60 -17.55 0.34
C VAL A 479 6.41 -18.17 1.06
N GLY A 480 6.50 -18.38 2.37
CA GLY A 480 5.48 -19.05 3.17
C GLY A 480 5.46 -20.58 3.02
N CYS A 481 6.43 -21.13 2.31
CA CYS A 481 6.61 -22.57 2.13
C CYS A 481 7.47 -23.14 3.26
N PRO A 482 7.06 -24.25 3.90
CA PRO A 482 7.88 -24.88 4.94
C PRO A 482 9.17 -25.45 4.35
N HIS A 483 10.27 -25.37 5.11
CA HIS A 483 11.54 -25.93 4.68
C HIS A 483 11.43 -27.45 4.45
N PRO A 484 11.95 -28.00 3.35
CA PRO A 484 11.95 -29.45 3.11
C PRO A 484 12.67 -30.21 4.24
N ARG A 485 11.91 -30.91 5.09
CA ARG A 485 12.49 -31.72 6.18
C ARG A 485 12.83 -33.11 5.67
N GLN A 486 14.11 -33.49 5.72
CA GLN A 486 14.55 -34.86 5.45
C GLN A 486 14.06 -35.81 6.56
N THR A 487 12.89 -36.43 6.40
CA THR A 487 12.46 -37.54 7.26
C THR A 487 12.82 -38.90 6.61
N GLN A 488 13.05 -39.94 7.43
CA GLN A 488 13.48 -41.27 6.95
C GLN A 488 12.46 -41.95 6.02
N ALA A 489 11.18 -41.52 6.03
CA ALA A 489 10.13 -41.94 5.11
C ALA A 489 10.11 -41.15 3.77
N HIS A 490 10.98 -40.14 3.62
CA HIS A 490 10.96 -39.14 2.56
C HIS A 490 12.25 -39.07 1.71
N ARG A 491 12.97 -40.19 1.53
CA ARG A 491 14.10 -40.27 0.56
C ARG A 491 13.69 -40.01 -0.91
N ARG A 492 12.43 -39.67 -1.17
CA ARG A 492 11.83 -39.38 -2.48
C ARG A 492 10.76 -38.27 -2.38
N GLN A 493 11.02 -37.16 -1.69
CA GLN A 493 10.15 -36.00 -1.88
C GLN A 493 10.38 -35.43 -3.29
N THR A 494 9.57 -35.88 -4.25
CA THR A 494 9.49 -35.33 -5.61
C THR A 494 8.70 -34.03 -5.65
N MET A 495 7.79 -33.83 -4.68
CA MET A 495 6.88 -32.69 -4.63
C MET A 495 7.34 -31.62 -3.64
N LEU A 496 7.17 -30.36 -4.05
CA LEU A 496 7.40 -29.15 -3.29
C LEU A 496 6.25 -28.96 -2.29
N SER A 497 6.58 -28.60 -1.05
CA SER A 497 5.54 -28.36 -0.04
C SER A 497 5.03 -26.93 -0.14
N LEU A 498 3.72 -26.78 -0.24
CA LEU A 498 3.05 -25.48 -0.20
C LEU A 498 2.62 -25.16 1.24
N GLY A 499 2.69 -23.89 1.61
CA GLY A 499 2.10 -23.38 2.86
C GLY A 499 0.65 -22.97 2.66
N ALA A 500 -0.05 -22.69 3.76
CA ALA A 500 -1.44 -22.23 3.73
C ALA A 500 -1.61 -20.92 2.96
N VAL A 501 -0.75 -19.93 3.23
CA VAL A 501 -0.62 -18.71 2.44
C VAL A 501 0.82 -18.67 1.94
N SER A 502 1.03 -18.95 0.66
CA SER A 502 2.38 -19.09 0.10
C SER A 502 2.48 -18.75 -1.38
N LEU A 503 3.65 -18.29 -1.78
CA LEU A 503 4.08 -18.04 -3.16
C LEU A 503 5.33 -18.88 -3.42
N LEU A 504 5.28 -19.79 -4.38
CA LEU A 504 6.42 -20.62 -4.77
C LEU A 504 6.77 -20.35 -6.23
N LEU A 505 8.05 -20.09 -6.49
CA LEU A 505 8.65 -20.01 -7.82
C LEU A 505 9.60 -21.20 -8.02
N ASP A 506 9.56 -21.79 -9.22
CA ASP A 506 10.46 -22.88 -9.58
C ASP A 506 11.91 -22.43 -9.81
N ASP A 507 12.80 -23.36 -10.17
CA ASP A 507 14.24 -23.13 -10.29
C ASP A 507 14.65 -22.38 -11.55
N SER A 508 13.86 -22.53 -12.62
CA SER A 508 13.99 -21.79 -13.87
C SER A 508 13.30 -20.42 -13.82
N PHE A 509 12.52 -20.12 -12.77
CA PHE A 509 11.64 -18.95 -12.73
C PHE A 509 10.73 -18.85 -13.97
N GLU A 510 10.29 -19.99 -14.49
CA GLU A 510 9.31 -20.08 -15.58
C GLU A 510 7.89 -20.15 -15.01
N PHE A 511 7.71 -20.79 -13.86
CA PHE A 511 6.38 -21.03 -13.30
C PHE A 511 6.30 -20.68 -11.81
N GLY A 512 5.13 -20.16 -11.43
CA GLY A 512 4.79 -19.83 -10.06
C GLY A 512 3.46 -20.45 -9.63
N VAL A 513 3.32 -20.66 -8.32
CA VAL A 513 2.05 -21.00 -7.68
C VAL A 513 1.84 -20.17 -6.43
N PHE A 514 0.70 -19.47 -6.37
CA PHE A 514 0.19 -18.83 -5.17
C PHE A 514 -0.92 -19.68 -4.58
N THR A 515 -0.86 -19.96 -3.28
CA THR A 515 -1.88 -20.71 -2.54
C THR A 515 -2.41 -19.86 -1.41
N HIS A 516 -3.74 -19.78 -1.31
CA HIS A 516 -4.46 -19.18 -0.20
C HIS A 516 -5.48 -20.17 0.35
N ASP A 517 -5.14 -20.76 1.49
CA ASP A 517 -5.95 -21.71 2.25
C ASP A 517 -6.53 -20.96 3.46
N TRP A 518 -7.74 -20.41 3.27
CA TRP A 518 -8.49 -19.70 4.30
C TRP A 518 -8.99 -20.66 5.38
N THR A 519 -9.43 -21.86 4.99
CA THR A 519 -10.06 -22.85 5.89
C THR A 519 -9.11 -23.38 6.97
N THR A 520 -7.81 -23.49 6.69
CA THR A 520 -6.80 -23.90 7.69
C THR A 520 -6.38 -22.79 8.67
N GLY A 521 -6.81 -21.54 8.46
CA GLY A 521 -6.54 -20.42 9.38
C GLY A 521 -5.15 -19.81 9.25
N GLY A 522 -4.47 -20.00 8.11
CA GLY A 522 -3.19 -19.37 7.78
C GLY A 522 -1.94 -20.19 8.12
N GLY A 523 -0.78 -19.58 7.88
CA GLY A 523 0.52 -20.25 7.99
C GLY A 523 1.61 -19.29 8.44
N ALA A 524 2.72 -19.24 7.69
CA ALA A 524 3.75 -18.22 7.87
C ALA A 524 3.24 -16.80 7.59
N PHE A 525 2.20 -16.68 6.77
CA PHE A 525 1.46 -15.45 6.54
C PHE A 525 0.00 -15.61 6.95
N GLN A 526 -0.61 -14.51 7.34
CA GLN A 526 -2.04 -14.42 7.63
C GLN A 526 -2.84 -14.48 6.33
N THR A 527 -4.09 -14.90 6.44
CA THR A 527 -5.01 -15.04 5.32
C THR A 527 -5.70 -13.70 4.98
N SER A 528 -6.31 -13.63 3.79
CA SER A 528 -6.98 -12.44 3.28
C SER A 528 -8.07 -11.94 4.22
N THR A 529 -8.07 -10.64 4.48
CA THR A 529 -9.06 -10.01 5.35
C THR A 529 -10.46 -9.96 4.69
N THR A 530 -10.53 -10.02 3.36
CA THR A 530 -11.76 -9.89 2.58
C THR A 530 -12.14 -11.15 1.81
N ARG A 531 -11.17 -11.82 1.21
CA ARG A 531 -11.37 -13.03 0.41
C ARG A 531 -11.37 -14.27 1.31
N LYS A 532 -12.46 -14.45 2.04
CA LYS A 532 -12.68 -15.55 3.00
C LYS A 532 -13.02 -16.89 2.31
N PHE A 533 -12.23 -17.28 1.31
CA PHE A 533 -12.39 -18.55 0.58
C PHE A 533 -11.02 -19.08 0.13
N ASP A 534 -10.97 -20.39 -0.14
CA ASP A 534 -9.74 -21.06 -0.58
C ASP A 534 -9.54 -20.87 -2.08
N PHE A 535 -8.33 -20.51 -2.50
CA PHE A 535 -7.97 -20.39 -3.91
C PHE A 535 -6.49 -20.74 -4.16
N GLN A 536 -6.18 -21.14 -5.38
CA GLN A 536 -4.83 -21.41 -5.83
C GLN A 536 -4.69 -20.94 -7.28
N ASP A 537 -3.76 -20.02 -7.50
CA ASP A 537 -3.39 -19.54 -8.83
C ASP A 537 -2.04 -20.14 -9.23
N ARG A 538 -2.01 -20.81 -10.40
CA ARG A 538 -0.78 -21.25 -11.06
C ARG A 538 -0.57 -20.34 -12.26
N PHE A 539 0.66 -19.92 -12.51
CA PHE A 539 0.94 -18.93 -13.54
C PHE A 539 2.31 -19.14 -14.18
N GLU A 540 2.42 -18.76 -15.44
CA GLU A 540 3.68 -18.62 -16.17
C GLU A 540 4.25 -17.23 -15.87
N ILE A 541 5.53 -17.20 -15.48
CA ILE A 541 6.22 -15.97 -15.10
C ILE A 541 6.66 -15.24 -16.37
N GLU A 542 6.22 -14.00 -16.50
CA GLU A 542 6.59 -13.10 -17.59
C GLU A 542 7.73 -12.18 -17.18
N SER A 543 7.72 -11.76 -15.91
CA SER A 543 8.67 -10.77 -15.40
C SER A 543 8.94 -11.03 -13.92
N LEU A 544 10.19 -10.83 -13.52
CA LEU A 544 10.65 -10.99 -12.14
C LEU A 544 11.65 -9.87 -11.82
N GLU A 545 11.36 -9.09 -10.79
CA GLU A 545 12.16 -7.94 -10.39
C GLU A 545 12.51 -8.01 -8.91
N VAL A 546 13.71 -7.56 -8.55
CA VAL A 546 14.07 -7.28 -7.17
C VAL A 546 14.57 -5.86 -7.06
N TRP A 547 13.93 -5.12 -6.15
CA TRP A 547 14.22 -3.74 -5.84
C TRP A 547 14.84 -3.63 -4.45
N GLY A 548 15.99 -2.99 -4.36
CA GLY A 548 16.64 -2.69 -3.10
C GLY A 548 16.07 -1.43 -2.49
N CYS A 549 15.60 -1.49 -1.24
CA CYS A 549 15.23 -0.32 -0.45
C CYS A 549 16.48 0.20 0.25
N GLY A 550 16.94 1.41 -0.07
CA GLY A 550 18.14 1.99 0.52
C GLY A 550 18.48 3.35 -0.09
N GLY A 551 19.10 4.23 0.70
CA GLY A 551 19.58 5.51 0.21
C GLY A 551 20.88 5.38 -0.58
N ASP A 552 21.50 6.53 -0.86
CA ASP A 552 22.76 6.59 -1.59
C ASP A 552 23.94 5.94 -0.83
N GLU A 553 23.83 5.77 0.49
CA GLU A 553 24.86 5.12 1.31
C GLU A 553 24.92 3.61 1.04
N GLU A 554 23.77 2.94 1.05
CA GLU A 554 23.68 1.50 0.78
C GLU A 554 24.06 1.19 -0.68
N ALA A 555 23.68 2.06 -1.61
CA ALA A 555 24.08 1.97 -3.01
C ALA A 555 25.61 2.10 -3.19
N LYS A 556 26.25 3.06 -2.51
CA LYS A 556 27.72 3.21 -2.53
C LYS A 556 28.41 1.99 -1.95
N ALA A 557 27.94 1.50 -0.80
CA ALA A 557 28.52 0.32 -0.16
C ALA A 557 28.43 -0.92 -1.08
N GLN A 558 27.32 -1.09 -1.79
CA GLN A 558 27.16 -2.15 -2.78
C GLN A 558 28.16 -1.98 -3.95
N ALA A 559 28.25 -0.78 -4.53
CA ALA A 559 29.13 -0.50 -5.65
C ALA A 559 30.62 -0.72 -5.29
N GLU A 560 31.04 -0.29 -4.11
CA GLU A 560 32.40 -0.51 -3.59
C GLU A 560 32.69 -2.00 -3.42
N HIS A 561 31.71 -2.76 -2.92
CA HIS A 561 31.84 -4.21 -2.74
C HIS A 561 31.90 -4.95 -4.07
N TRP A 562 31.03 -4.64 -5.04
CA TRP A 562 31.10 -5.21 -6.39
C TRP A 562 32.40 -4.85 -7.09
N ALA A 563 32.89 -3.62 -6.94
CA ALA A 563 34.20 -3.24 -7.49
C ALA A 563 35.34 -4.01 -6.83
N TRP A 564 35.21 -4.35 -5.54
CA TRP A 564 36.16 -5.22 -4.85
C TRP A 564 36.07 -6.67 -5.35
N GLU A 565 34.88 -7.25 -5.46
CA GLU A 565 34.67 -8.60 -5.99
C GLU A 565 35.13 -8.73 -7.44
N HIS A 566 34.86 -7.74 -8.31
CA HIS A 566 35.34 -7.74 -9.69
C HIS A 566 36.88 -7.70 -9.74
N ARG A 567 37.50 -6.85 -8.92
CA ARG A 567 38.97 -6.80 -8.79
C ARG A 567 39.54 -8.12 -8.27
N GLU A 568 38.88 -8.76 -7.31
CA GLU A 568 39.31 -10.03 -6.75
C GLU A 568 39.09 -11.18 -7.76
N ALA A 569 37.98 -11.20 -8.48
CA ALA A 569 37.67 -12.15 -9.53
C ALA A 569 38.63 -12.01 -10.72
N GLU A 570 39.00 -10.80 -11.13
CA GLU A 570 40.05 -10.56 -12.11
C GLU A 570 41.43 -10.99 -11.61
N ALA A 571 41.75 -10.78 -10.33
CA ALA A 571 42.99 -11.28 -9.74
C ALA A 571 43.03 -12.81 -9.75
N ARG A 572 41.92 -13.48 -9.38
CA ARG A 572 41.77 -14.94 -9.45
C ARG A 572 41.84 -15.46 -10.88
N ARG A 573 41.24 -14.76 -11.86
CA ARG A 573 41.36 -15.07 -13.29
C ARG A 573 42.80 -14.92 -13.78
N LYS A 574 43.50 -13.85 -13.40
CA LYS A 574 44.91 -13.63 -13.74
C LYS A 574 45.84 -14.69 -13.15
N ILE A 575 45.56 -15.16 -11.93
CA ILE A 575 46.31 -16.27 -11.31
C ILE A 575 46.09 -17.57 -12.09
N ASN A 576 44.86 -17.86 -12.55
CA ASN A 576 44.55 -19.06 -13.34
C ASN A 576 45.00 -19.00 -14.81
N LEU A 577 45.24 -17.80 -15.35
CA LEU A 577 45.80 -17.59 -16.71
C LEU A 577 47.34 -17.48 -16.72
N GLY A 578 47.99 -17.50 -15.55
CA GLY A 578 49.42 -17.18 -15.39
C GLY A 578 50.29 -18.28 -14.78
N SER A 579 49.78 -19.49 -14.55
CA SER A 579 50.58 -20.61 -13.98
C SER A 579 51.05 -21.64 -15.00
N GLY A 580 51.02 -21.32 -16.29
CA GLY A 580 51.76 -22.07 -17.32
C GLY A 580 53.18 -21.51 -17.39
N ASP A 581 53.97 -21.73 -16.35
CA ASP A 581 55.38 -21.36 -16.35
C ASP A 581 56.11 -22.33 -17.29
N ILE A 582 56.19 -21.95 -18.56
CA ILE A 582 56.78 -22.75 -19.66
C ILE A 582 58.20 -23.23 -19.28
N GLU A 583 58.89 -22.50 -18.42
CA GLU A 583 60.24 -22.80 -17.95
C GLU A 583 60.25 -23.87 -16.86
N ALA A 584 59.25 -23.89 -15.97
CA ALA A 584 59.05 -24.94 -14.98
C ALA A 584 58.55 -26.25 -15.61
N ASP A 585 57.65 -26.16 -16.60
CA ASP A 585 57.20 -27.32 -17.38
C ASP A 585 58.33 -27.89 -18.25
N ARG A 586 59.21 -27.04 -18.80
CA ARG A 586 60.41 -27.47 -19.53
C ARG A 586 61.42 -28.16 -18.61
N ALA A 587 61.65 -27.63 -17.40
CA ALA A 587 62.54 -28.25 -16.41
C ALA A 587 62.01 -29.60 -15.91
N LEU A 588 60.69 -29.76 -15.78
CA LEU A 588 60.05 -31.05 -15.45
C LEU A 588 60.13 -32.04 -16.61
N LEU A 589 59.97 -31.60 -17.85
CA LEU A 589 60.13 -32.44 -19.05
C LEU A 589 61.59 -32.86 -19.30
N GLU A 590 62.55 -32.03 -18.89
CA GLU A 590 63.99 -32.32 -18.94
C GLU A 590 64.40 -33.31 -17.83
N MET A 591 63.88 -33.17 -16.61
CA MET A 591 64.08 -34.15 -15.52
C MET A 591 63.34 -35.48 -15.75
N ALA A 592 62.21 -35.46 -16.46
CA ALA A 592 61.47 -36.66 -16.88
C ALA A 592 62.06 -37.33 -18.14
N GLY A 593 63.14 -36.79 -18.71
CA GLY A 593 63.87 -37.39 -19.83
C GLY A 593 63.18 -37.35 -21.19
N LEU A 594 62.14 -36.53 -21.35
CA LEU A 594 61.30 -36.47 -22.56
C LEU A 594 61.76 -35.41 -23.58
N VAL A 595 62.62 -34.46 -23.19
CA VAL A 595 63.11 -33.41 -24.08
C VAL A 595 64.62 -33.20 -23.92
N GLY A 596 65.41 -33.72 -24.87
CA GLY A 596 66.74 -33.18 -25.21
C GLY A 596 67.98 -34.03 -24.92
N ASN A 597 68.28 -35.00 -25.80
CA ASN A 597 69.63 -35.07 -26.39
C ASN A 597 69.60 -35.85 -27.71
N ASN A 598 69.55 -35.12 -28.83
CA ASN A 598 69.74 -35.69 -30.16
C ASN A 598 70.46 -34.68 -31.08
N GLN A 599 71.79 -34.67 -30.99
CA GLN A 599 72.78 -34.26 -31.99
C GLN A 599 74.10 -34.89 -31.50
N SER A 600 74.93 -35.60 -32.25
CA SER A 600 75.06 -35.88 -33.68
C SER A 600 76.11 -36.99 -33.82
N GLY A 601 75.93 -37.93 -34.75
CA GLY A 601 76.92 -38.98 -35.02
C GLY A 601 78.23 -38.48 -35.64
N GLY A 602 79.27 -39.33 -35.61
CA GLY A 602 80.35 -39.33 -36.61
C GLY A 602 81.79 -39.44 -36.12
N SER A 603 82.36 -40.65 -36.25
CA SER A 603 83.75 -41.00 -36.60
C SER A 603 84.92 -40.72 -35.63
N MET A 604 85.58 -41.79 -35.13
CA MET A 604 86.90 -42.23 -35.60
C MET A 604 87.45 -43.45 -34.81
N ILE A 605 88.00 -44.39 -35.59
CA ILE A 605 88.91 -45.51 -35.30
C ILE A 605 88.29 -46.77 -34.67
#